data_AF-A0A927AYU5-F1
#
_entry.id   AF-A0A927AYU5-F1
#
_cell.length_a   1.000
_cell.length_b   1.000
_cell.length_c   1.000
_cell.angle_alpha   90.00
_cell.angle_beta   90.00
_cell.angle_gamma   90.00
#
_symmetry.space_group_name_H-M   'P 1'
#
loop_
_entity.id
_entity.type
_entity.pdbx_description
1 polymer ?
#
loop_
_entity_poly.entity_id
_entity_poly.type
_entity_poly.pdbx_seq_one_letter_code
_entity_poly.pdbx_strand_id
1 'polypeptide(L)' 'METTNEQELEHIPTIKERGSNVYKPEDIKRWGVERFLDAVSPKEPFHFGIEFTDEENRRMDEVLEEEKNRK' A
#
# COMPACT_ATOMS: atom_id res chain seq x y z
N MET A 1 18.33 -18.05 -5.58
CA MET A 1 19.25 -16.95 -5.25
C MET A 1 18.40 -15.70 -5.27
N GLU A 2 18.01 -15.20 -4.09
CA GLU A 2 17.28 -13.94 -4.00
C GLU A 2 18.26 -12.81 -4.31
N THR A 3 18.10 -12.17 -5.46
CA THR A 3 18.82 -10.95 -5.78
C THR A 3 18.11 -9.81 -5.04
N THR A 4 18.51 -9.57 -3.80
CA THR A 4 18.19 -8.30 -3.14
C THR A 4 18.81 -7.21 -3.98
N ASN A 5 17.99 -6.52 -4.77
CA ASN A 5 18.41 -5.37 -5.54
C ASN A 5 18.74 -4.28 -4.53
N GLU A 6 20.03 -4.11 -4.22
CA GLU A 6 20.52 -3.02 -3.39
C GLU A 6 20.35 -1.72 -4.19
N GLN A 7 19.13 -1.18 -4.21
CA GLN A 7 18.91 0.16 -4.71
C GLN A 7 19.76 1.12 -3.87
N GLU A 8 20.61 1.91 -4.53
CA GLU A 8 21.36 2.96 -3.86
C GLU A 8 20.39 3.92 -3.17
N LEU A 9 20.29 3.78 -1.85
CA LEU A 9 19.31 4.52 -1.06
C LEU A 9 19.72 5.99 -1.02
N GLU A 10 18.82 6.89 -1.43
CA GLU A 10 19.03 8.33 -1.33
C GLU A 10 19.42 8.72 0.11
N HIS A 11 20.43 9.58 0.23
CA HIS A 11 20.86 10.11 1.52
C HIS A 11 19.76 10.97 2.15
N ILE A 12 19.35 10.62 3.36
CA ILE A 12 18.40 11.40 4.17
C ILE A 12 19.22 12.28 5.12
N PRO A 13 19.30 13.61 4.89
CA PRO A 13 20.02 14.51 5.78
C PRO A 13 19.38 14.54 7.16
N THR A 14 20.20 14.48 8.20
CA THR A 14 19.79 14.60 9.58
C THR A 14 19.21 15.98 9.89
N ILE A 15 18.40 16.04 10.95
CA ILE A 15 17.83 17.30 11.46
C ILE A 15 18.92 18.34 11.75
N LYS A 16 20.08 17.90 12.27
CA LYS A 16 21.24 18.74 12.57
C LYS A 16 21.89 19.30 11.30
N GLU A 17 22.05 18.50 10.25
CA GLU A 17 22.62 18.96 8.97
C GLU A 17 21.74 20.02 8.27
N ARG A 18 20.44 20.00 8.55
CA ARG A 18 19.50 21.02 8.04
C ARG A 18 19.40 22.26 8.91
N GLY A 19 20.06 22.31 10.07
CA GLY A 19 19.95 23.42 11.01
C GLY A 19 18.52 23.64 11.55
N SER A 20 17.70 22.58 11.54
CA SER A 20 16.31 22.61 11.99
C SER A 20 16.16 21.79 13.28
N ASN A 21 14.97 21.83 13.91
CA ASN A 21 14.59 20.92 14.99
C ASN A 21 13.59 19.85 14.53
N VAL A 22 13.06 19.98 13.31
CA VAL A 22 12.03 19.10 12.76
C VAL A 22 12.20 18.92 11.24
N TYR A 23 11.74 17.79 10.72
CA TYR A 23 11.56 17.60 9.28
C TYR A 23 10.29 18.31 8.80
N LYS A 24 10.29 18.78 7.55
CA LYS A 24 9.08 19.32 6.97
C LYS A 24 8.12 18.17 6.63
N PRO A 25 6.80 18.41 6.60
CA PRO A 25 5.83 17.39 6.24
C PRO A 25 6.13 16.71 4.89
N GLU A 26 6.67 17.44 3.92
CA GLU A 26 7.03 16.91 2.60
C GLU A 26 8.18 15.90 2.69
N ASP A 27 9.17 16.18 3.53
CA ASP A 27 10.32 15.29 3.76
C ASP A 27 9.87 14.00 4.48
N ILE A 28 8.94 14.11 5.44
CA ILE A 28 8.38 12.96 6.15
C ILE A 28 7.61 12.05 5.19
N LYS A 29 6.82 12.63 4.28
CA LYS A 29 6.10 11.85 3.25
C LYS A 29 7.07 11.10 2.35
N ARG A 30 8.06 11.81 1.79
CA ARG A 30 8.99 11.23 0.81
C ARG A 30 9.95 10.20 1.42
N TRP A 31 10.58 10.51 2.55
CA TRP A 31 11.62 9.66 3.12
C TRP A 31 11.13 8.70 4.20
N GLY A 32 10.03 9.05 4.87
CA GLY A 32 9.39 8.17 5.84
C GLY A 32 8.39 7.26 5.17
N VAL A 33 7.32 7.84 4.61
CA VAL A 33 6.16 7.06 4.14
C VAL A 33 6.44 6.35 2.82
N GLU A 34 6.82 7.07 1.77
CA GLU A 34 7.01 6.49 0.43
C GLU A 34 8.12 5.44 0.44
N ARG A 35 9.27 5.74 1.05
CA ARG A 35 10.39 4.81 1.15
C ARG A 35 10.05 3.56 1.97
N PHE A 36 9.30 3.71 3.07
CA PHE A 36 8.83 2.57 3.84
C PHE A 36 7.87 1.71 3.01
N LEU A 37 6.87 2.33 2.38
CA LEU A 37 5.92 1.63 1.51
C LEU A 37 6.63 0.95 0.35
N ASP A 38 7.64 1.57 -0.25
CA ASP A 38 8.40 0.94 -1.32
C ASP A 38 9.11 -0.33 -0.82
N ALA A 39 9.67 -0.31 0.38
CA ALA A 39 10.35 -1.46 0.97
C ALA A 39 9.40 -2.59 1.41
N VAL A 40 8.21 -2.26 1.94
CA VAL A 40 7.31 -3.27 2.56
C VAL A 40 6.12 -3.64 1.68
N SER A 41 5.74 -2.79 0.74
CA SER A 41 4.57 -3.05 -0.11
C SER A 41 4.90 -4.20 -1.05
N PRO A 42 3.99 -5.18 -1.18
CA PRO A 42 4.08 -6.16 -2.24
C PRO A 42 4.23 -5.44 -3.59
N LYS A 43 5.26 -5.80 -4.35
CA LYS A 43 5.47 -5.27 -5.72
C LYS A 43 4.50 -5.89 -6.72
N GLU A 44 4.02 -7.09 -6.41
CA GLU A 44 3.03 -7.80 -7.20
C GLU A 44 1.64 -7.62 -6.60
N PRO A 45 0.59 -7.60 -7.44
CA PRO A 45 -0.79 -7.60 -6.97
C PRO A 45 -1.02 -8.77 -6.02
N PHE A 46 -1.55 -8.46 -4.84
CA PHE A 46 -1.96 -9.47 -3.89
C PHE A 46 -3.11 -10.28 -4.48
N HIS A 47 -2.83 -11.51 -4.89
CA HIS A 47 -3.84 -12.45 -5.34
C HIS A 47 -4.54 -13.01 -4.12
N PHE A 48 -5.74 -12.50 -3.85
CA PHE A 48 -6.62 -13.10 -2.88
C PHE A 48 -7.16 -14.39 -3.50
N GLY A 49 -6.64 -15.54 -3.06
CA GLY A 49 -7.00 -16.87 -3.58
C GLY A 49 -8.41 -17.33 -3.20
N ILE A 50 -9.36 -16.39 -3.12
CA ILE A 50 -10.77 -16.71 -2.90
C ILE A 50 -11.43 -16.75 -4.27
N GLU A 51 -11.77 -17.97 -4.67
CA GLU A 51 -12.65 -18.22 -5.79
C GLU A 51 -14.05 -18.43 -5.23
N PHE A 52 -14.99 -17.57 -5.61
CA PHE A 52 -16.39 -17.77 -5.30
C PHE A 52 -16.99 -18.74 -6.31
N THR A 53 -17.74 -19.71 -5.83
CA THR A 53 -18.53 -20.59 -6.70
C THR A 53 -19.64 -19.80 -7.40
N ASP A 54 -20.14 -20.31 -8.53
CA ASP A 54 -21.27 -19.71 -9.25
C ASP A 54 -22.51 -19.51 -8.33
N GLU A 55 -22.71 -20.43 -7.39
CA GLU A 55 -23.78 -20.37 -6.39
C GLU A 55 -23.57 -19.23 -5.39
N GLU A 56 -22.33 -19.02 -4.92
CA GLU A 56 -22.01 -17.92 -4.02
C GLU A 56 -22.16 -16.56 -4.69
N ASN A 57 -21.75 -16.45 -5.96
CA ASN A 57 -21.95 -15.25 -6.75
C ASN A 57 -23.44 -14.95 -6.95
N ARG A 58 -24.24 -15.97 -7.30
CA ARG A 58 -25.70 -15.80 -7.44
C ARG A 58 -26.36 -15.30 -6.17
N ARG A 59 -26.00 -15.86 -5.01
CA ARG A 59 -26.52 -15.40 -3.71
C ARG A 59 -26.12 -13.95 -3.42
N MET A 60 -24.91 -13.54 -3.79
CA MET A 60 -24.47 -12.16 -3.62
C MET A 60 -25.27 -11.20 -4.51
N ASP A 61 -25.52 -11.58 -5.77
CA ASP A 61 -26.32 -10.79 -6.71
C ASP A 61 -27.74 -10.55 -6.18
N GLU A 62 -28.37 -11.60 -5.64
CA GLU A 62 -29.70 -11.53 -5.01
C GLU A 62 -29.71 -10.52 -3.84
N VAL A 63 -28.71 -10.58 -2.94
CA VAL A 63 -28.59 -9.66 -1.80
C VAL A 63 -28.38 -8.21 -2.25
N LEU A 64 -27.54 -8.00 -3.27
CA LEU A 64 -27.27 -6.67 -3.81
C LEU A 64 -28.51 -6.06 -4.47
N GLU A 65 -29.31 -6.87 -5.16
CA GLU A 65 -30.56 -6.44 -5.76
C GLU A 65 -31.62 -6.09 -4.70
N GLU A 66 -31.74 -6.89 -3.64
CA GLU A 66 -32.60 -6.57 -2.50
C GLU A 66 -32.22 -5.23 -1.85
N GLU A 67 -30.94 -5.00 -1.55
CA GLU A 67 -30.47 -3.75 -0.93
C GLU A 67 -30.65 -2.53 -1.85
N LYS A 68 -30.49 -2.70 -3.17
CA LYS A 68 -30.73 -1.62 -4.15
C LYS A 68 -32.20 -1.21 -4.20
N ASN A 69 -33.11 -2.17 -4.08
CA ASN A 69 -34.56 -1.96 -4.12
C ASN A 69 -35.15 -1.56 -2.76
N ARG A 70 -34.35 -1.61 -1.69
CA ARG A 70 -34.73 -1.20 -0.33
C ARG A 70 -34.70 0.32 -0.10
N LYS A 71 -34.42 1.09 -1.15
CA LYS A 71 -34.23 2.54 -1.16
C LYS A 71 -35.47 3.29 -1.62
#